data_AF-A0A328F5X1-F1
#
_entry.id   AF-A0A328F5X1-F1
#
_cell.length_a   1.000
_cell.length_b   1.000
_cell.length_c   1.000
_cell.angle_alpha   90.00
_cell.angle_beta   90.00
_cell.angle_gamma   90.00
#
_symmetry.space_group_name_H-M   'P 1'
#
loop_
_entity.id
_entity.type
_entity.pdbx_description
1 polymer ?
#
loop_
_entity_poly.entity_id
_entity_poly.type
_entity_poly.pdbx_seq_one_letter_code
_entity_poly.pdbx_strand_id
1 'polypeptide(L)'
;MAISKPKFLQIRISEEEKTALKKIADDSGQTMTELITKAIHRVRPFKVKDRKIQKEKILHLARIGNNLNQIARWCNTHKSGADAVQVIQHLAAIEHELKKAMT
;
A
#
# COMPACT_ATOMS: atom_id res chain seq x y z
N MET A 1 -22.62 25.25 13.32
CA MET A 1 -23.89 24.54 13.60
C MET A 1 -23.56 23.08 13.89
N ALA A 2 -24.00 22.54 15.03
CA ALA A 2 -23.74 21.15 15.40
C ALA A 2 -24.52 20.20 14.46
N ILE A 3 -23.81 19.28 13.81
CA ILE A 3 -24.42 18.29 12.90
C ILE A 3 -25.19 17.28 13.75
N SER A 4 -26.52 17.25 13.62
CA SER A 4 -27.36 16.24 14.27
C SER A 4 -27.04 14.85 13.72
N LYS A 5 -26.84 13.87 14.60
CA LYS A 5 -26.56 12.47 14.25
C LYS A 5 -27.79 11.61 14.61
N PRO A 6 -28.79 11.46 13.72
CA PRO A 6 -30.08 10.85 14.06
C PRO A 6 -30.11 9.31 14.02
N LYS A 7 -29.00 8.65 13.65
CA LYS A 7 -28.95 7.19 13.46
C LYS A 7 -28.11 6.51 14.54
N PHE A 8 -28.61 5.38 15.03
CA PHE A 8 -27.92 4.52 16.00
C PHE A 8 -27.10 3.44 15.30
N LEU A 9 -25.91 3.15 15.84
CA LEU A 9 -25.08 2.02 15.43
C LEU A 9 -25.23 0.93 16.49
N GLN A 10 -25.86 -0.19 16.14
CA GLN A 10 -25.98 -1.36 17.01
C GLN A 10 -24.89 -2.36 16.67
N ILE A 11 -24.10 -2.74 17.67
CA ILE A 11 -23.02 -3.74 17.54
C ILE A 11 -23.23 -4.77 18.65
N ARG A 12 -23.11 -6.06 18.32
CA ARG A 12 -23.06 -7.12 19.32
C ARG A 12 -21.63 -7.24 19.83
N ILE A 13 -21.46 -7.17 21.14
CA ILE A 13 -20.18 -7.32 21.83
C ILE A 13 -20.39 -8.20 23.06
N SER A 14 -19.34 -8.89 23.49
CA SER A 14 -19.34 -9.60 24.77
C SER A 14 -19.20 -8.62 25.95
N GLU A 15 -19.52 -9.07 27.17
CA GLU A 15 -19.32 -8.26 28.38
C GLU A 15 -17.83 -7.93 28.62
N GLU A 16 -16.93 -8.84 28.26
CA GLU A 16 -15.48 -8.65 28.36
C GLU A 16 -15.00 -7.56 27.40
N GLU A 17 -15.46 -7.56 26.14
CA GLU A 17 -15.12 -6.52 25.17
C GLU A 17 -15.65 -5.15 25.59
N LYS A 18 -16.85 -5.11 26.17
CA LYS A 18 -17.45 -3.87 26.67
C LYS A 18 -16.66 -3.25 27.81
N THR A 19 -16.18 -4.06 28.75
CA THR A 19 -15.35 -3.58 29.87
C THR A 19 -13.98 -3.11 29.39
N ALA A 20 -13.36 -3.83 28.45
CA ALA A 20 -12.10 -3.41 27.83
C ALA A 20 -12.23 -2.07 27.10
N LEU A 21 -13.26 -1.91 26.28
CA LEU A 21 -13.53 -0.65 25.56
C LEU A 21 -13.82 0.51 26.52
N LYS A 22 -14.54 0.25 27.61
CA LYS A 22 -14.82 1.26 28.64
C LYS A 22 -13.53 1.75 29.29
N LYS A 23 -12.65 0.83 29.66
CA LYS A 23 -11.35 1.16 30.25
C LYS A 23 -10.51 2.04 29.31
N ILE A 24 -10.45 1.68 28.03
CA ILE A 24 -9.72 2.48 27.01
C ILE A 24 -10.34 3.87 26.86
N ALA A 25 -11.66 3.98 26.92
CA ALA A 25 -12.38 5.25 26.84
C ALA A 25 -12.09 6.14 28.05
N ASP A 26 -12.13 5.56 29.26
CA ASP A 26 -11.84 6.23 30.52
C ASP A 26 -10.37 6.70 30.57
N ASP A 27 -9.41 5.84 30.18
CA ASP A 27 -7.98 6.18 30.10
C ASP A 27 -7.70 7.29 29.07
N SER A 28 -8.53 7.37 28.01
CA SER A 28 -8.40 8.37 26.94
C SER A 28 -9.20 9.66 27.20
N GLY A 29 -9.95 9.75 28.30
CA GLY A 29 -10.84 10.86 28.64
C GLY A 29 -11.94 11.11 27.59
N GLN A 30 -12.36 10.08 26.87
CA GLN A 30 -13.34 10.17 25.77
C GLN A 30 -14.55 9.31 26.06
N THR A 31 -15.71 9.67 25.51
CA THR A 31 -16.86 8.77 25.56
C THR A 31 -16.63 7.54 24.68
N MET A 32 -17.24 6.42 25.05
CA MET A 32 -17.22 5.19 24.25
C MET A 32 -17.58 5.44 22.78
N THR A 33 -18.58 6.28 22.53
CA THR A 33 -19.04 6.65 21.18
C THR A 33 -17.99 7.44 20.41
N GLU A 34 -17.31 8.40 21.05
CA GLU A 34 -16.24 9.17 20.42
C GLU A 34 -15.02 8.30 20.10
N LEU A 35 -14.66 7.41 21.02
CA LEU A 35 -13.58 6.45 20.83
C LEU A 35 -13.86 5.55 19.62
N ILE A 36 -15.03 4.92 19.56
CA ILE A 36 -15.43 4.03 18.45
C ILE A 36 -15.51 4.81 17.13
N THR A 37 -16.10 6.00 17.15
CA THR A 37 -16.23 6.84 15.94
C THR A 37 -14.86 7.25 15.41
N LYS A 38 -13.95 7.72 16.28
CA LYS A 38 -12.57 8.05 15.90
C LYS A 38 -11.80 6.82 15.41
N ALA A 39 -11.96 5.67 16.07
CA ALA A 39 -11.31 4.44 15.67
C ALA A 39 -11.75 4.00 14.26
N ILE A 40 -13.06 3.99 13.98
CA ILE A 40 -13.59 3.64 12.66
C ILE A 40 -13.10 4.62 11.58
N HIS A 41 -13.04 5.92 11.87
CA HIS A 41 -12.51 6.91 10.92
C HIS A 41 -11.00 6.83 10.70
N ARG A 42 -10.24 6.34 11.70
CA ARG A 42 -8.78 6.13 11.59
C ARG A 42 -8.44 4.87 10.83
N VAL A 43 -9.24 3.81 10.98
CA VAL A 43 -9.07 2.59 10.19
C VAL A 43 -9.38 2.94 8.74
N ARG A 44 -8.35 2.98 7.88
CA ARG A 44 -8.53 2.91 6.43
C ARG A 44 -8.71 1.44 6.08
N PRO A 45 -9.94 0.91 5.93
CA PRO A 45 -10.10 -0.45 5.45
C PRO A 45 -9.47 -0.52 4.06
N PHE A 46 -8.47 -1.38 3.89
CA PHE A 46 -7.91 -1.71 2.57
C PHE A 46 -9.08 -2.11 1.67
N LYS A 47 -9.39 -1.30 0.67
CA LYS A 47 -10.48 -1.64 -0.25
C LYS A 47 -9.99 -2.83 -1.07
N VAL A 48 -10.86 -3.80 -1.35
CA VAL A 48 -10.53 -4.97 -2.20
C VAL A 48 -9.96 -4.56 -3.57
N LYS A 49 -10.33 -3.36 -4.07
CA LYS A 49 -9.73 -2.74 -5.27
C LYS A 49 -8.23 -2.49 -5.13
N ASP A 50 -7.77 -2.07 -3.95
CA ASP A 50 -6.36 -1.79 -3.68
C ASP A 50 -5.52 -3.06 -3.77
N ARG A 51 -6.06 -4.21 -3.35
CA ARG A 51 -5.38 -5.51 -3.45
C ARG A 51 -5.18 -5.97 -4.89
N LYS A 52 -6.18 -5.77 -5.76
CA LYS A 52 -6.04 -6.11 -7.20
C LYS A 52 -5.00 -5.21 -7.87
N ILE A 53 -5.07 -3.90 -7.62
CA ILE A 53 -4.10 -2.93 -8.16
C ILE A 53 -2.68 -3.24 -7.69
N GLN A 54 -2.50 -3.56 -6.40
CA GLN A 54 -1.20 -3.99 -5.86
C GLN A 54 -0.68 -5.26 -6.56
N LYS A 55 -1.55 -6.27 -6.75
CA LYS A 55 -1.17 -7.51 -7.42
C LYS A 55 -0.77 -7.28 -8.87
N GLU A 56 -1.51 -6.45 -9.61
CA GLU A 56 -1.19 -6.08 -10.99
C GLU A 56 0.14 -5.33 -11.07
N LYS A 57 0.40 -4.38 -10.16
CA LYS A 57 1.69 -3.69 -10.05
C LYS A 57 2.85 -4.66 -9.84
N ILE A 58 2.72 -5.60 -8.89
CA ILE A 58 3.75 -6.61 -8.62
C ILE A 58 4.02 -7.48 -9.86
N LEU A 59 2.97 -7.91 -10.56
CA LEU A 59 3.11 -8.69 -11.80
C LEU A 59 3.81 -7.89 -12.91
N HIS A 60 3.51 -6.60 -13.04
CA HIS A 60 4.18 -5.74 -14.02
C HIS A 60 5.67 -5.57 -13.70
N LEU A 61 6.02 -5.35 -12.43
CA LEU A 61 7.42 -5.28 -11.99
C LEU A 61 8.16 -6.60 -12.28
N ALA A 62 7.54 -7.75 -12.01
CA ALA A 62 8.13 -9.05 -12.31
C ALA A 62 8.41 -9.23 -13.82
N ARG A 63 7.49 -8.79 -14.68
CA ARG A 63 7.68 -8.83 -16.14
C ARG A 63 8.83 -7.92 -16.59
N ILE A 64 8.91 -6.71 -16.05
CA ILE A 64 10.01 -5.77 -16.33
C ILE A 64 11.34 -6.40 -15.91
N GLY A 65 11.43 -6.95 -14.70
CA GLY A 65 12.63 -7.63 -14.20
C GLY A 65 13.05 -8.82 -15.09
N ASN A 66 12.10 -9.60 -15.56
CA ASN A 66 12.39 -10.71 -16.48
C ASN A 66 12.98 -10.23 -17.81
N ASN A 67 12.42 -9.17 -18.40
CA ASN A 67 12.93 -8.59 -19.65
C ASN A 67 14.34 -8.02 -19.46
N LEU A 68 14.58 -7.30 -18.36
CA LEU A 68 15.91 -6.78 -18.01
C LEU A 68 16.94 -7.92 -17.86
N ASN A 69 16.56 -9.01 -17.22
CA ASN A 69 17.43 -10.18 -17.05
C ASN A 69 17.69 -10.93 -18.37
N GLN A 70 16.76 -10.88 -19.32
CA GLN A 70 16.99 -11.41 -20.68
C GLN A 70 17.98 -10.52 -21.45
N ILE A 71 17.83 -9.21 -21.38
CA ILE A 71 18.76 -8.25 -21.99
C ILE A 71 20.17 -8.44 -21.42
N ALA A 72 20.30 -8.50 -20.09
CA ALA A 72 21.58 -8.71 -19.42
C ALA A 72 22.25 -10.01 -19.89
N ARG A 73 21.51 -11.12 -19.94
CA ARG A 73 22.02 -12.41 -20.46
C ARG A 73 22.44 -12.29 -21.92
N TRP A 74 21.63 -11.67 -22.77
CA TRP A 74 21.94 -11.51 -24.18
C TRP A 74 23.22 -10.70 -24.41
N CYS A 75 23.39 -9.58 -23.69
CA CYS A 75 24.61 -8.76 -23.73
C CYS A 75 25.85 -9.52 -23.22
N ASN A 76 25.70 -10.30 -22.15
CA ASN A 76 26.79 -11.11 -21.62
C ASN A 76 27.23 -12.22 -22.58
N THR A 77 26.29 -12.77 -23.37
CA THR A 77 26.57 -13.80 -24.37
C THR A 77 27.15 -13.22 -25.67
N HIS A 78 26.65 -12.07 -26.14
CA HIS A 78 26.99 -11.48 -27.44
C HIS A 78 27.85 -10.22 -27.29
N LYS A 79 28.98 -10.34 -26.60
CA LYS A 79 29.89 -9.22 -26.25
C LYS A 79 30.47 -8.45 -27.44
N SER A 80 30.38 -8.99 -28.65
CA SER A 80 30.84 -8.38 -29.91
C SER A 80 29.72 -7.75 -30.75
N GLY A 81 28.45 -8.07 -30.48
CA GLY A 81 27.30 -7.65 -31.30
C GLY A 81 26.55 -6.43 -30.76
N ALA A 82 26.76 -6.08 -29.49
CA ALA A 82 26.26 -4.85 -28.90
C ALA A 82 27.34 -4.23 -28.02
N ASP A 83 27.52 -2.92 -28.13
CA ASP A 83 28.38 -2.19 -27.23
C ASP A 83 27.76 -2.21 -25.83
N ALA A 84 28.34 -3.04 -24.95
CA ALA A 84 27.87 -3.21 -23.58
C ALA A 84 27.80 -1.87 -22.84
N VAL A 85 28.64 -0.88 -23.21
CA VAL A 85 28.61 0.47 -22.64
C VAL A 85 27.32 1.20 -22.99
N GLN A 86 26.87 1.17 -24.24
CA GLN A 86 25.62 1.82 -24.66
C GLN A 86 24.39 1.17 -24.00
N VAL A 87 24.38 -0.16 -23.87
CA VAL A 87 23.27 -0.86 -23.20
C VAL A 87 23.20 -0.47 -21.72
N ILE A 88 24.34 -0.43 -21.03
CA ILE A 88 24.40 -0.01 -19.63
C ILE A 88 23.91 1.45 -19.48
N GLN A 89 24.31 2.35 -20.39
CA GLN A 89 23.84 3.75 -20.37
C GLN A 89 22.32 3.85 -20.50
N HIS A 90 21.70 3.11 -21.43
CA HIS A 90 20.25 3.12 -21.59
C HIS A 90 19.52 2.51 -20.39
N LEU A 91 20.05 1.43 -19.79
CA LEU A 91 19.49 0.84 -18.58
C LEU A 91 19.55 1.80 -17.39
N ALA A 92 20.67 2.51 -17.21
CA ALA A 92 20.83 3.52 -16.16
C ALA A 92 19.87 4.71 -16.36
N ALA A 93 19.63 5.13 -17.60
CA ALA A 93 18.65 6.18 -17.91
C ALA A 93 17.22 5.75 -17.56
N ILE A 94 16.84 4.50 -17.88
CA ILE A 94 15.54 3.94 -17.48
C ILE A 94 15.41 3.87 -15.95
N GLU A 95 16.46 3.44 -15.24
CA GLU A 95 16.46 3.40 -13.78
C GLU A 95 16.26 4.80 -13.18
N HIS A 96 16.93 5.82 -13.73
CA HIS A 96 16.81 7.20 -13.29
C HIS A 96 15.38 7.74 -13.46
N GLU A 97 14.78 7.57 -14.65
CA GLU A 97 13.41 8.01 -14.91
C GLU A 97 12.38 7.26 -14.05
N LEU A 98 12.59 5.97 -13.79
CA LEU A 98 11.74 5.21 -12.87
C LEU A 98 11.83 5.73 -11.43
N LYS A 99 13.03 6.03 -10.93
CA LYS A 99 13.21 6.62 -9.59
C LYS A 99 12.48 7.96 -9.46
N LYS A 100 12.59 8.81 -10.49
CA LYS A 100 11.91 10.11 -10.55
C LYS A 100 10.39 9.99 -10.58
N ALA A 101 9.84 8.99 -11.27
CA ALA A 101 8.40 8.75 -11.33
C ALA A 101 7.80 8.12 -10.05
N MET A 102 8.64 7.59 -9.16
CA MET A 102 8.22 6.93 -7.91
C MET A 102 8.33 7.82 -6.66
N THR A 103 9.04 8.95 -6.74
CA THR A 103 9.07 10.03 -5.74
C THR A 103 7.92 11.01 -5.93
#